data_AF-A0A9D1HG20-F1
#
_entry.id   AF-A0A9D1HG20-F1
#
_cell.length_a   1.000
_cell.length_b   1.000
_cell.length_c   1.000
_cell.angle_alpha   90.00
_cell.angle_beta   90.00
_cell.angle_gamma   90.00
#
_symmetry.space_group_name_H-M   'P 1'
#
loop_
_entity.id
_entity.type
_entity.pdbx_description
1 polymer ?
#
loop_
_entity_poly.entity_id
_entity_poly.type
_entity_poly.pdbx_seq_one_letter_code
_entity_poly.pdbx_strand_id
1 'polypeptide(L)'
;MKSEVLSYVAERSKELMEASTCSKEAKAAAKAWLEAVGTDQEARETEKYIAELEADIVTAEGLLAFASSDGGKQVFGEHAAQVADHARELVASGAKYCDCPACSIAAEILEKKDQMLS
;
A
#
# COMPACT_ATOMS: atom_id res chain seq x y z
N MET A 1 -20.35 -3.41 -4.07
CA MET A 1 -19.63 -3.69 -2.79
C MET A 1 -20.56 -4.04 -1.61
N LYS A 2 -20.21 -5.04 -0.78
CA LYS A 2 -20.95 -5.40 0.46
C LYS A 2 -20.63 -4.42 1.61
N SER A 3 -21.60 -4.14 2.49
CA SER A 3 -21.42 -3.18 3.62
C SER A 3 -20.24 -3.50 4.53
N GLU A 4 -19.99 -4.79 4.85
CA GLU A 4 -18.88 -5.19 5.72
C GLU A 4 -17.51 -4.92 5.07
N VAL A 5 -17.42 -5.14 3.75
CA VAL A 5 -16.22 -4.88 2.95
C VAL A 5 -15.96 -3.37 2.90
N LEU A 6 -17.02 -2.59 2.66
CA LEU A 6 -16.93 -1.14 2.63
C LEU A 6 -16.42 -0.57 3.97
N SER A 7 -17.00 -1.00 5.09
CA SER A 7 -16.56 -0.56 6.42
C SER A 7 -15.10 -0.95 6.70
N TYR A 8 -14.72 -2.20 6.39
CA TYR A 8 -13.35 -2.66 6.58
C TYR A 8 -12.37 -1.82 5.76
N VAL A 9 -12.61 -1.67 4.46
CA VAL A 9 -11.73 -0.88 3.58
C VAL A 9 -11.70 0.58 4.01
N ALA A 10 -12.82 1.18 4.39
CA ALA A 10 -12.86 2.55 4.87
C ALA A 10 -12.04 2.78 6.15
N GLU A 11 -12.00 1.80 7.07
CA GLU A 11 -11.13 1.85 8.25
C GLU A 11 -9.67 1.71 7.86
N ARG A 12 -9.33 0.71 7.03
CA ARG A 12 -7.96 0.50 6.53
C ARG A 12 -7.44 1.72 5.76
N SER A 13 -8.26 2.35 4.91
CA SER A 13 -7.89 3.57 4.17
C SER A 13 -7.53 4.72 5.09
N LYS A 14 -8.21 4.88 6.23
CA LYS A 14 -7.87 5.90 7.21
C LYS A 14 -6.54 5.59 7.90
N GLU A 15 -6.30 4.34 8.27
CA GLU A 15 -5.01 3.92 8.84
C GLU A 15 -3.86 4.09 7.85
N LEU A 16 -4.09 3.77 6.57
CA LEU A 16 -3.14 4.01 5.49
C LEU A 16 -2.80 5.50 5.39
N MET A 17 -3.78 6.39 5.57
CA MET A 17 -3.55 7.83 5.55
C MET A 17 -2.68 8.33 6.70
N GLU A 18 -2.78 7.70 7.87
CA GLU A 18 -1.98 8.05 9.06
C GLU A 18 -0.60 7.38 9.06
N ALA A 19 -0.38 6.33 8.26
CA ALA A 19 0.91 5.67 8.14
C ALA A 19 2.00 6.67 7.68
N SER A 20 3.09 6.73 8.45
CA SER A 20 4.24 7.60 8.17
C SER A 20 4.99 7.20 6.90
N THR A 21 4.86 5.94 6.48
CA THR A 21 5.49 5.39 5.28
C THR A 21 4.60 5.46 4.03
N CYS A 22 3.39 5.99 4.15
CA CYS A 22 2.47 6.10 3.01
C CYS A 22 2.81 7.34 2.16
N SER A 23 2.83 7.17 0.84
CA SER A 23 3.07 8.22 -0.14
C SER A 23 1.99 9.32 -0.06
N LYS A 24 2.24 10.50 -0.60
CA LYS A 24 1.22 11.56 -0.61
C LYS A 24 0.09 11.23 -1.59
N GLU A 25 0.43 10.52 -2.64
CA GLU A 25 -0.41 10.11 -3.74
C GLU A 25 -1.41 9.03 -3.29
N ALA A 26 -0.96 7.98 -2.62
CA ALA A 26 -1.84 6.98 -2.00
C ALA A 26 -2.74 7.59 -0.92
N LYS A 27 -2.26 8.57 -0.13
CA LYS A 27 -3.11 9.33 0.81
C LYS A 27 -4.21 10.10 0.10
N ALA A 28 -3.87 10.75 -1.01
CA ALA A 28 -4.83 11.51 -1.80
C ALA A 28 -5.88 10.59 -2.45
N ALA A 29 -5.46 9.44 -2.99
CA ALA A 29 -6.37 8.46 -3.57
C ALA A 29 -7.30 7.83 -2.52
N ALA A 30 -6.79 7.47 -1.34
CA ALA A 30 -7.59 6.99 -0.23
C ALA A 30 -8.65 8.02 0.21
N LYS A 31 -8.26 9.28 0.33
CA LYS A 31 -9.16 10.38 0.67
C LYS A 31 -10.25 10.58 -0.39
N ALA A 32 -9.86 10.63 -1.67
CA ALA A 32 -10.79 10.81 -2.77
C ALA A 32 -11.83 9.67 -2.84
N TRP A 33 -11.38 8.44 -2.63
CA TRP A 33 -12.28 7.29 -2.56
C TRP A 33 -13.24 7.39 -1.38
N LEU A 34 -12.76 7.70 -0.17
CA LEU A 34 -13.60 7.89 1.02
C LEU A 34 -14.67 8.99 0.83
N GLU A 35 -14.34 10.06 0.12
CA GLU A 35 -15.28 11.15 -0.21
C GLU A 35 -16.29 10.74 -1.30
N ALA A 36 -15.94 9.80 -2.17
CA ALA A 36 -16.78 9.32 -3.26
C ALA A 36 -17.74 8.19 -2.87
N VAL A 37 -17.49 7.49 -1.76
CA VAL A 37 -18.37 6.44 -1.25
C VAL A 37 -19.81 6.97 -1.07
N GLY A 38 -20.77 6.25 -1.62
CA GLY A 38 -22.20 6.59 -1.62
C GLY A 38 -22.61 7.62 -2.67
N THR A 39 -21.69 8.04 -3.55
CA THR A 39 -21.95 9.00 -4.63
C THR A 39 -21.94 8.33 -6.00
N ASP A 40 -22.30 9.09 -7.05
CA ASP A 40 -22.17 8.66 -8.45
C ASP A 40 -20.71 8.50 -8.92
N GLN A 41 -19.74 8.97 -8.13
CA GLN A 41 -18.30 8.84 -8.42
C GLN A 41 -17.66 7.58 -7.84
N GLU A 42 -18.36 6.84 -6.97
CA GLU A 42 -17.79 5.72 -6.20
C GLU A 42 -17.06 4.71 -7.09
N ALA A 43 -17.68 4.28 -8.19
CA ALA A 43 -17.08 3.28 -9.08
C ALA A 43 -15.75 3.76 -9.69
N ARG A 44 -15.73 5.00 -10.20
CA ARG A 44 -14.54 5.60 -10.82
C ARG A 44 -13.42 5.79 -9.81
N GLU A 45 -13.72 6.33 -8.62
CA GLU A 45 -12.70 6.53 -7.60
C GLU A 45 -12.22 5.22 -6.99
N THR A 46 -13.07 4.17 -6.97
CA THR A 46 -12.65 2.82 -6.57
C THR A 46 -11.61 2.24 -7.54
N GLU A 47 -11.85 2.32 -8.86
CA GLU A 47 -10.89 1.86 -9.86
C GLU A 47 -9.53 2.57 -9.74
N LYS A 48 -9.55 3.89 -9.60
CA LYS A 48 -8.33 4.68 -9.41
C LYS A 48 -7.63 4.36 -8.10
N TYR A 49 -8.37 4.21 -7.01
CA TYR A 49 -7.78 3.94 -5.72
C TYR A 49 -7.08 2.59 -5.72
N ILE A 50 -7.71 1.57 -6.28
CA ILE A 50 -7.08 0.27 -6.48
C ILE A 50 -5.83 0.38 -7.36
N ALA A 51 -5.91 1.08 -8.48
CA ALA A 51 -4.76 1.26 -9.38
C ALA A 51 -3.58 1.97 -8.70
N GLU A 52 -3.86 2.99 -7.88
CA GLU A 52 -2.84 3.68 -7.09
C GLU A 52 -2.17 2.74 -6.08
N LEU A 53 -2.97 1.97 -5.32
CA LEU A 53 -2.43 1.00 -4.36
C LEU A 53 -1.58 -0.09 -5.03
N GLU A 54 -1.99 -0.58 -6.20
CA GLU A 54 -1.21 -1.56 -6.97
C GLU A 54 0.11 -0.98 -7.51
N ALA A 55 0.15 0.31 -7.83
CA ALA A 55 1.35 1.00 -8.29
C ALA A 55 2.32 1.30 -7.14
N ASP A 56 1.80 1.66 -5.96
CA ASP A 56 2.60 2.12 -4.82
C ASP A 56 3.04 0.98 -3.88
N ILE A 57 2.37 -0.17 -3.89
CA ILE A 57 2.77 -1.29 -3.04
C ILE A 57 4.12 -1.87 -3.47
N VAL A 58 5.05 -1.95 -2.52
CA VAL A 58 6.42 -2.44 -2.79
C VAL A 58 6.49 -3.93 -2.52
N THR A 59 7.03 -4.71 -3.46
CA THR A 59 7.30 -6.14 -3.25
C THR A 59 8.48 -6.33 -2.29
N ALA A 60 8.55 -7.47 -1.59
CA ALA A 60 9.69 -7.77 -0.72
C ALA A 60 11.02 -7.81 -1.52
N GLU A 61 10.98 -8.40 -2.72
CA GLU A 61 12.11 -8.40 -3.65
C GLU A 61 12.45 -6.99 -4.16
N GLY A 62 11.43 -6.15 -4.42
CA GLY A 62 11.61 -4.77 -4.82
C GLY A 62 12.28 -3.93 -3.73
N LEU A 63 11.88 -4.11 -2.47
CA LEU A 63 12.55 -3.48 -1.33
C LEU A 63 14.02 -3.92 -1.24
N LEU A 64 14.30 -5.21 -1.38
CA LEU A 64 15.66 -5.75 -1.33
C LEU A 64 16.53 -5.15 -2.44
N ALA A 65 16.01 -5.13 -3.67
CA ALA A 65 16.69 -4.56 -4.82
C ALA A 65 16.97 -3.07 -4.62
N PHE A 66 15.98 -2.32 -4.13
CA PHE A 66 16.11 -0.90 -3.90
C PHE A 66 17.10 -0.59 -2.77
N ALA A 67 16.96 -1.21 -1.61
CA ALA A 67 17.85 -1.00 -0.46
C ALA A 67 19.32 -1.37 -0.75
N SER A 68 19.55 -2.31 -1.66
CA SER A 68 20.89 -2.71 -2.13
C SER A 68 21.48 -1.76 -3.19
N SER A 69 20.69 -0.83 -3.74
CA SER A 69 21.10 0.11 -4.79
C SER A 69 21.70 1.41 -4.23
N ASP A 70 22.36 2.19 -5.09
CA ASP A 70 22.84 3.52 -4.70
C ASP A 70 21.68 4.49 -4.39
N GLY A 71 20.51 4.32 -5.02
CA GLY A 71 19.30 5.07 -4.67
C GLY A 71 18.79 4.72 -3.27
N GLY A 72 18.83 3.44 -2.89
CA GLY A 72 18.51 2.99 -1.54
C GLY A 72 19.45 3.59 -0.49
N LYS A 73 20.75 3.68 -0.78
CA LYS A 73 21.72 4.36 0.11
C LYS A 73 21.42 5.85 0.28
N GLN A 74 20.94 6.53 -0.76
CA GLN A 74 20.54 7.94 -0.67
C GLN A 74 19.29 8.13 0.18
N VAL A 75 18.33 7.20 0.10
CA VAL A 75 17.05 7.28 0.84
C VAL A 75 17.19 6.82 2.29
N PHE A 76 17.84 5.67 2.52
CA PHE A 76 17.94 5.06 3.84
C PHE A 76 19.23 5.43 4.59
N GLY A 77 20.20 6.05 3.91
CA GLY A 77 21.47 6.45 4.53
C GLY A 77 22.23 5.27 5.13
N GLU A 78 22.70 5.43 6.37
CA GLU A 78 23.44 4.40 7.11
C GLU A 78 22.58 3.14 7.38
N HIS A 79 21.26 3.24 7.31
CA HIS A 79 20.34 2.12 7.52
C HIS A 79 20.16 1.25 6.26
N ALA A 80 20.67 1.64 5.09
CA ALA A 80 20.43 0.91 3.84
C ALA A 80 20.80 -0.58 3.93
N ALA A 81 21.93 -0.90 4.57
CA ALA A 81 22.36 -2.29 4.77
C ALA A 81 21.37 -3.07 5.67
N GLN A 82 20.93 -2.45 6.78
CA GLN A 82 19.94 -3.04 7.68
C GLN A 82 18.60 -3.28 6.98
N VAL A 83 18.14 -2.34 6.15
CA VAL A 83 16.91 -2.48 5.37
C VAL A 83 17.04 -3.61 4.34
N ALA A 84 18.20 -3.74 3.68
CA ALA A 84 18.45 -4.84 2.75
C ALA A 84 18.47 -6.21 3.46
N ASP A 85 19.02 -6.29 4.67
CA ASP A 85 19.01 -7.51 5.48
C ASP A 85 17.58 -7.90 5.88
N HIS A 86 16.78 -6.94 6.38
CA HIS A 86 15.36 -7.14 6.67
C HIS A 86 14.57 -7.61 5.43
N ALA A 87 14.78 -6.95 4.28
CA ALA A 87 14.13 -7.34 3.04
C ALA A 87 14.51 -8.75 2.59
N ARG A 88 15.74 -9.21 2.87
CA ARG A 88 16.16 -10.59 2.59
C ARG A 88 15.44 -11.59 3.47
N GLU A 89 15.19 -11.26 4.74
CA GLU A 89 14.39 -12.10 5.65
C GLU A 89 12.93 -12.21 5.18
N LEU A 90 12.33 -11.09 4.74
CA LEU A 90 10.99 -11.09 4.14
C LEU A 90 10.91 -12.02 2.92
N VAL A 91 11.84 -11.89 1.97
CA VAL A 91 11.92 -12.77 0.79
C VAL A 91 12.09 -14.23 1.20
N ALA A 92 12.98 -14.51 2.15
CA ALA A 92 13.22 -15.88 2.64
C ALA A 92 11.99 -16.50 3.33
N SER A 93 11.16 -15.68 3.99
CA SER A 93 9.89 -16.12 4.60
C SER A 93 8.76 -16.34 3.59
N GLY A 94 8.95 -15.95 2.33
CA GLY A 94 7.93 -15.99 1.29
C GLY A 94 6.95 -14.82 1.32
N ALA A 95 7.28 -13.72 2.03
CA ALA A 95 6.46 -12.52 2.03
C ALA A 95 6.42 -11.90 0.62
N LYS A 96 5.21 -11.58 0.14
CA LYS A 96 5.03 -10.98 -1.20
C LYS A 96 5.43 -9.51 -1.21
N TYR A 97 5.14 -8.79 -0.14
CA TYR A 97 5.28 -7.34 -0.05
C TYR A 97 6.21 -6.91 1.09
N CYS A 98 6.73 -5.69 0.97
CA CYS A 98 7.31 -4.94 2.08
C CYS A 98 6.31 -4.89 3.25
N ASP A 99 6.80 -4.99 4.48
CA ASP A 99 5.98 -5.03 5.69
C ASP A 99 5.85 -3.66 6.38
N CYS A 100 6.32 -2.58 5.74
CA CYS A 100 6.12 -1.25 6.28
C CYS A 100 4.61 -0.97 6.44
N PRO A 101 4.20 -0.11 7.40
CA PRO A 101 2.78 0.08 7.72
C PRO A 101 1.90 0.34 6.49
N ALA A 102 2.34 1.19 5.57
CA ALA A 102 1.62 1.46 4.33
C ALA A 102 1.46 0.25 3.40
N CYS A 103 2.53 -0.53 3.17
CA CYS A 103 2.47 -1.70 2.27
C CYS A 103 1.60 -2.82 2.87
N SER A 104 1.69 -3.04 4.19
CA SER A 104 0.86 -4.02 4.89
C SER A 104 -0.63 -3.66 4.79
N ILE A 105 -0.99 -2.39 5.05
CA ILE A 105 -2.38 -1.93 4.94
C ILE A 105 -2.86 -1.94 3.48
N ALA A 106 -2.02 -1.54 2.53
CA ALA A 106 -2.35 -1.61 1.11
C ALA A 106 -2.62 -3.06 0.66
N ALA A 107 -1.83 -4.03 1.13
CA ALA A 107 -2.06 -5.45 0.87
C ALA A 107 -3.44 -5.90 1.40
N GLU A 108 -3.79 -5.55 2.64
CA GLU A 108 -5.09 -5.85 3.25
C GLU A 108 -6.27 -5.28 2.45
N ILE A 109 -6.13 -4.08 1.89
CA ILE A 109 -7.16 -3.47 1.02
C ILE A 109 -7.22 -4.18 -0.33
N LEU A 110 -6.07 -4.46 -0.95
CA LEU A 110 -5.99 -5.13 -2.25
C LEU A 110 -6.52 -6.57 -2.21
N GLU A 111 -6.50 -7.24 -1.06
CA GLU A 111 -7.21 -8.53 -0.87
C GLU A 111 -8.73 -8.42 -1.06
N LYS A 112 -9.31 -7.22 -0.92
CA LYS A 112 -10.73 -6.95 -1.15
C LYS A 112 -11.02 -6.39 -2.53
N LYS A 113 -10.01 -6.21 -3.39
CA LYS A 113 -10.12 -5.59 -4.73
C LYS A 113 -11.30 -6.14 -5.53
N ASP A 114 -11.40 -7.45 -5.67
CA ASP A 114 -12.46 -8.07 -6.49
C ASP A 114 -13.86 -7.77 -5.96
N GLN A 115 -14.01 -7.56 -4.65
CA GLN A 115 -15.27 -7.20 -3.99
C GLN A 115 -15.56 -5.69 -4.04
N MET A 116 -14.50 -4.88 -4.17
CA MET A 116 -14.60 -3.43 -4.36
C MET A 116 -14.98 -3.09 -5.81
N LEU A 117 -14.46 -3.83 -6.79
CA LEU A 117 -14.73 -3.66 -8.22
C LEU A 117 -16.00 -4.38 -8.71
N SER A 118 -16.70 -5.11 -7.83
CA SER A 118 -17.95 -5.84 -8.13
C SER A 118 -19.23 -5.07 -7.79
#